data_AF-A0A816XPR6-F1
#
_entry.id   AF-A0A816XPR6-F1
#
_cell.length_a   1.000
_cell.length_b   1.000
_cell.length_c   1.000
_cell.angle_alpha   90.00
_cell.angle_beta   90.00
_cell.angle_gamma   90.00
#
_symmetry.space_group_name_H-M   'P 1'
#
loop_
_entity.id
_entity.type
_entity.pdbx_description
1 polymer ?
#
loop_
_entity_poly.entity_id
_entity_poly.type
_entity_poly.pdbx_seq_one_letter_code
_entity_poly.pdbx_strand_id
1 'polypeptide(L)'
;MVQCSNNLLGILNFFTFLLSVPILSAGIWLGKNAATECERFLDKPIVVIGIFLMFVSIAGLVGACCRVSCLLWLYLCAMFLLILLGFCFTIFAFAVTNRGAGEVLSDRGYKEYRVGDYSNWLQKRVSNAKNWDRIKSCLIYSNVCSSFSTRYASVNVEEFYKTNLNALQSGCCKPSNDCNFTYVGPTNWTKTTGPYTNEDCNVWDNRPGTLCYNCQACKAGLLDNLKNSWKKVAKVNIVFLVFLIIVYSVGCCAFRNNRKRSYY
;
A
#
# COMPACT_ATOMS: atom_id res chain seq x y z
N MET A 1 -36.19 19.92 -9.44
CA MET A 1 -34.78 19.96 -8.96
C MET A 1 -34.59 19.43 -7.53
N VAL A 2 -35.45 19.77 -6.56
CA VAL A 2 -35.32 19.35 -5.14
C VAL A 2 -35.48 17.83 -4.93
N GLN A 3 -36.45 17.20 -5.60
CA GLN A 3 -36.65 15.75 -5.54
C GLN A 3 -35.43 15.00 -6.10
N CYS A 4 -34.84 15.51 -7.19
CA CYS A 4 -33.71 14.88 -7.86
C CYS A 4 -32.44 14.88 -7.00
N SER A 5 -32.13 15.98 -6.28
CA SER A 5 -30.92 16.05 -5.45
C SER A 5 -30.99 15.10 -4.24
N ASN A 6 -32.13 15.02 -3.56
CA ASN A 6 -32.28 14.14 -2.40
C ASN A 6 -32.35 12.67 -2.83
N ASN A 7 -33.04 12.37 -3.94
CA ASN A 7 -33.09 11.00 -4.47
C ASN A 7 -31.70 10.54 -4.94
N LEU A 8 -30.94 11.41 -5.63
CA LEU A 8 -29.58 11.10 -6.07
C LEU A 8 -28.64 10.89 -4.88
N LEU A 9 -28.73 11.74 -3.83
CA LEU A 9 -27.95 11.57 -2.61
C LEU A 9 -28.27 10.25 -1.91
N GLY A 10 -29.56 9.88 -1.83
CA GLY A 10 -30.00 8.61 -1.27
C GLY A 10 -29.46 7.41 -2.06
N ILE A 11 -29.55 7.43 -3.39
CA ILE A 11 -29.04 6.37 -4.27
C ILE A 11 -27.52 6.21 -4.13
N LEU A 12 -26.77 7.32 -4.13
CA LEU A 12 -25.32 7.29 -3.99
C LEU A 12 -24.89 6.71 -2.63
N ASN A 13 -25.55 7.11 -1.54
CA ASN A 13 -25.26 6.57 -0.21
C ASN A 13 -25.72 5.11 -0.04
N PHE A 14 -26.75 4.69 -0.76
CA PHE A 14 -27.18 3.29 -0.78
C PHE A 14 -26.12 2.39 -1.44
N PHE A 15 -25.56 2.80 -2.58
CA PHE A 15 -24.48 2.05 -3.22
C PHE A 15 -23.20 2.02 -2.38
N THR A 16 -22.83 3.13 -1.71
CA THR A 16 -21.67 3.11 -0.81
C THR A 16 -21.89 2.21 0.40
N PHE A 17 -23.11 2.15 0.93
CA PHE A 17 -23.47 1.18 1.98
C PHE A 17 -23.30 -0.26 1.48
N LEU A 18 -23.83 -0.60 0.31
CA LEU A 18 -23.69 -1.93 -0.29
C LEU A 18 -22.22 -2.33 -0.49
N LEU A 19 -21.35 -1.38 -0.87
CA LEU A 19 -19.91 -1.62 -1.02
C LEU A 19 -19.19 -1.76 0.33
N SER A 20 -19.70 -1.18 1.42
CA SER A 20 -19.08 -1.31 2.75
C SER A 20 -19.20 -2.73 3.33
N VAL A 21 -20.28 -3.45 3.00
CA VAL A 21 -20.55 -4.81 3.47
C VAL A 21 -19.47 -5.82 3.02
N PRO A 22 -19.10 -5.95 1.74
CA PRO A 22 -18.04 -6.86 1.32
C PRO A 22 -16.66 -6.45 1.86
N ILE A 23 -16.40 -5.16 2.09
CA ILE A 23 -15.15 -4.68 2.70
C ILE A 23 -15.06 -5.16 4.16
N LEU A 24 -16.15 -5.02 4.92
CA LEU A 24 -16.24 -5.49 6.30
C LEU A 24 -16.14 -7.02 6.39
N SER A 25 -16.85 -7.74 5.52
CA SER A 25 -16.81 -9.21 5.53
C SER A 25 -15.41 -9.71 5.20
N ALA A 26 -14.72 -9.11 4.23
CA ALA A 26 -13.33 -9.42 3.91
C ALA A 26 -12.39 -9.12 5.10
N GLY A 27 -12.54 -7.96 5.75
CA GLY A 27 -11.74 -7.60 6.92
C GLY A 27 -11.93 -8.55 8.10
N ILE A 28 -13.17 -8.93 8.41
CA ILE A 28 -13.50 -9.88 9.49
C ILE A 28 -13.00 -11.29 9.14
N TRP A 29 -13.13 -11.71 7.88
CA TRP A 29 -12.64 -13.00 7.41
C TRP A 29 -11.12 -13.10 7.53
N LEU A 30 -10.39 -12.04 7.15
CA LEU A 30 -8.96 -11.92 7.36
C LEU A 30 -8.60 -11.99 8.84
N GLY A 31 -9.33 -11.29 9.72
CA GLY A 31 -9.06 -11.34 11.16
C GLY A 31 -9.31 -12.71 11.81
N LYS A 32 -10.26 -13.49 11.30
CA LYS A 32 -10.60 -14.83 11.82
C LYS A 32 -9.70 -15.94 11.27
N ASN A 33 -9.32 -15.85 10.00
CA ASN A 33 -8.59 -16.90 9.30
C ASN A 33 -7.12 -16.54 9.03
N ALA A 34 -6.62 -15.42 9.58
CA ALA A 34 -5.21 -15.07 9.50
C ALA A 34 -4.36 -16.20 10.10
N ALA A 35 -3.68 -16.94 9.24
CA ALA A 35 -2.74 -17.97 9.66
C ALA A 35 -1.41 -17.36 10.11
N THR A 36 -1.17 -16.08 9.77
CA THR A 36 0.09 -15.39 10.02
C THR A 36 -0.07 -13.99 10.60
N GLU A 37 0.96 -13.54 11.32
CA GLU A 37 1.08 -12.18 11.87
C GLU A 37 0.96 -11.09 10.78
N CYS A 38 1.20 -11.43 9.52
CA CYS A 38 1.16 -10.52 8.37
C CYS A 38 -0.26 -10.23 7.92
N GLU A 39 -1.10 -11.27 7.86
CA GLU A 39 -2.53 -11.13 7.57
C GLU A 39 -3.23 -10.38 8.71
N ARG A 40 -2.80 -10.64 9.95
CA ARG A 40 -3.26 -9.96 11.17
C ARG A 40 -2.78 -8.51 11.31
N PHE A 41 -1.90 -8.05 10.42
CA PHE A 41 -1.51 -6.64 10.35
C PHE A 41 -2.47 -5.85 9.42
N LEU A 42 -3.13 -6.52 8.49
CA LEU A 42 -3.99 -5.91 7.47
C LEU A 42 -5.49 -5.90 7.84
N ASP A 43 -5.93 -6.81 8.72
CA ASP A 43 -7.35 -6.92 9.13
C ASP A 43 -7.87 -5.64 9.81
N LYS A 44 -7.17 -5.13 10.83
CA LYS A 44 -7.58 -3.96 11.61
C LYS A 44 -7.82 -2.71 10.77
N PRO A 45 -6.89 -2.26 9.89
CA PRO A 45 -7.14 -1.08 9.08
C PRO A 45 -8.31 -1.27 8.11
N ILE A 46 -8.49 -2.47 7.54
CA ILE A 46 -9.59 -2.75 6.61
C ILE A 46 -10.94 -2.69 7.33
N VAL A 47 -11.05 -3.31 8.51
CA VAL A 47 -12.29 -3.30 9.31
C VAL A 47 -12.66 -1.88 9.73
N VAL A 48 -11.70 -1.08 10.22
CA VAL A 48 -11.94 0.31 10.63
C VAL A 48 -12.48 1.15 9.46
N ILE A 49 -11.90 1.00 8.26
CA ILE A 49 -12.38 1.69 7.05
C ILE A 49 -13.81 1.26 6.70
N GLY A 50 -14.10 -0.04 6.74
CA GLY A 50 -15.43 -0.56 6.45
C GLY A 50 -16.50 -0.04 7.41
N ILE A 51 -16.22 -0.04 8.72
CA ILE A 51 -17.15 0.46 9.76
C ILE A 51 -17.43 1.94 9.52
N PHE A 52 -16.38 2.72 9.27
CA PHE A 52 -16.50 4.14 9.05
C PHE A 52 -17.37 4.46 7.82
N LEU A 53 -17.13 3.79 6.68
CA LEU A 53 -17.94 3.96 5.48
C LEU A 53 -19.41 3.61 5.72
N MET A 54 -19.68 2.51 6.44
CA MET A 54 -21.04 2.09 6.77
C MET A 54 -21.81 3.17 7.55
N PHE A 55 -21.21 3.76 8.60
CA PHE A 55 -21.85 4.81 9.38
C PHE A 55 -22.13 6.08 8.56
N VAL A 56 -21.17 6.51 7.74
CA VAL A 56 -21.33 7.69 6.88
C VAL A 56 -22.46 7.47 5.87
N SER A 57 -22.55 6.28 5.27
CA SER A 57 -23.61 5.94 4.32
C SER A 57 -24.99 5.90 4.96
N ILE A 58 -25.14 5.32 6.16
CA ILE A 58 -26.41 5.30 6.90
C ILE A 58 -26.85 6.73 7.23
N ALA A 59 -25.94 7.58 7.72
CA ALA A 59 -26.24 8.98 8.00
C ALA A 59 -26.70 9.73 6.74
N GLY A 60 -26.06 9.49 5.59
CA GLY A 60 -26.46 10.06 4.31
C GLY A 60 -27.86 9.62 3.87
N LEU A 61 -28.19 8.33 4.06
CA LEU A 61 -29.48 7.75 3.67
C LEU A 61 -30.62 8.25 4.57
N VAL A 62 -30.43 8.25 5.89
CA VAL A 62 -31.40 8.79 6.85
C VAL A 62 -31.60 10.29 6.65
N GLY A 63 -30.51 11.04 6.38
CA GLY A 63 -30.57 12.47 6.10
C GLY A 63 -31.37 12.79 4.84
N ALA A 64 -31.29 11.95 3.81
CA ALA A 64 -32.05 12.07 2.57
C ALA A 64 -33.54 11.70 2.76
N CYS A 65 -33.84 10.60 3.46
CA CYS A 65 -35.20 10.08 3.65
C CYS A 65 -36.03 10.93 4.62
N CYS A 66 -35.46 11.30 5.77
CA CYS A 66 -36.22 11.98 6.83
C CYS A 66 -36.13 13.52 6.75
N ARG A 67 -35.38 14.07 5.78
CA ARG A 67 -35.14 15.53 5.60
C ARG A 67 -34.73 16.28 6.87
N VAL A 68 -34.07 15.58 7.81
CA VAL A 68 -33.66 16.17 9.08
C VAL A 68 -32.45 17.08 8.83
N SER A 69 -32.68 18.40 8.86
CA SER A 69 -31.65 19.41 8.57
C SER A 69 -30.40 19.29 9.46
N CYS A 70 -30.56 18.92 10.74
CA CYS A 70 -29.43 18.70 11.65
C CYS A 70 -28.56 17.51 11.21
N LEU A 71 -29.18 16.38 10.85
CA LEU A 71 -28.48 15.16 10.46
C LEU A 71 -27.78 15.32 9.10
N LEU A 72 -28.40 16.06 8.18
CA LEU A 72 -27.79 16.44 6.90
C LEU A 72 -26.61 17.41 7.07
N TRP A 73 -26.69 18.32 8.04
CA TRP A 73 -25.57 19.21 8.38
C TRP A 73 -24.38 18.44 8.97
N LEU A 74 -24.63 17.51 9.91
CA LEU A 74 -23.60 16.62 10.45
C LEU A 74 -22.96 15.76 9.35
N TYR A 75 -23.77 15.21 8.44
CA TYR A 75 -23.28 14.48 7.27
C TYR A 75 -22.35 15.34 6.41
N LEU A 76 -22.73 16.58 6.09
CA LEU A 76 -21.90 17.48 5.30
C LEU A 76 -20.60 17.85 6.04
N CYS A 77 -20.66 18.08 7.35
CA CYS A 77 -19.47 18.33 8.17
C CYS A 77 -18.50 17.13 8.12
N ALA A 78 -19.01 15.90 8.29
CA ALA A 78 -18.22 14.68 8.19
C ALA A 78 -17.60 14.49 6.79
N MET A 79 -18.37 14.73 5.73
CA MET A 79 -17.89 14.65 4.34
C MET A 79 -16.79 15.69 4.06
N PHE A 80 -16.94 16.90 4.57
CA PHE A 80 -15.91 17.94 4.44
C PHE A 80 -14.60 17.54 5.13
N LEU A 81 -14.68 17.01 6.36
CA LEU A 81 -13.51 16.50 7.08
C LEU A 81 -12.84 15.34 6.33
N LEU A 82 -13.62 14.44 5.72
CA LEU A 82 -13.07 13.35 4.91
C LEU A 82 -12.33 13.83 3.68
N ILE A 83 -12.88 14.82 2.98
CA ILE A 83 -12.23 15.44 1.84
C ILE A 83 -10.90 16.07 2.28
N LEU A 84 -10.89 16.84 3.37
CA LEU A 84 -9.67 17.44 3.91
C LEU A 84 -8.62 16.40 4.29
N LEU A 85 -9.01 15.37 5.04
CA LEU A 85 -8.10 14.28 5.44
C LEU A 85 -7.55 13.54 4.21
N GLY A 86 -8.40 13.28 3.21
CA GLY A 86 -8.00 12.64 1.97
C GLY A 86 -6.99 13.48 1.18
N PHE A 87 -7.19 14.81 1.10
CA PHE A 87 -6.22 15.73 0.49
C PHE A 87 -4.90 15.78 1.25
N CYS A 88 -4.93 15.88 2.59
CA CYS A 88 -3.72 15.83 3.40
C CYS A 88 -2.96 14.51 3.19
N PHE A 89 -3.69 13.39 3.14
CA PHE A 89 -3.11 12.08 2.89
C PHE A 89 -2.49 11.98 1.49
N THR A 90 -3.13 12.48 0.42
CA THR A 90 -2.52 12.44 -0.92
C THR A 90 -1.22 13.22 -0.97
N ILE A 91 -1.21 14.45 -0.44
CA ILE A 91 -0.01 15.30 -0.39
C ILE A 91 1.09 14.58 0.38
N PHE A 92 0.77 14.04 1.56
CA PHE A 92 1.71 13.29 2.38
C PHE A 92 2.26 12.06 1.64
N ALA A 93 1.38 11.27 1.02
CA ALA A 93 1.76 10.08 0.28
C ALA A 93 2.72 10.41 -0.87
N PHE A 94 2.47 11.47 -1.63
CA PHE A 94 3.41 11.92 -2.66
C PHE A 94 4.72 12.45 -2.06
N ALA A 95 4.66 13.24 -0.99
CA ALA A 95 5.86 13.79 -0.34
C ALA A 95 6.81 12.68 0.15
N VAL A 96 6.29 11.63 0.79
CA VAL A 96 7.12 10.51 1.27
C VAL A 96 7.57 9.56 0.17
N THR A 97 6.84 9.48 -0.95
CA THR A 97 7.14 8.58 -2.09
C THR A 97 7.84 9.25 -3.27
N ASN A 98 8.13 10.55 -3.19
CA ASN A 98 8.77 11.27 -4.28
C ASN A 98 10.24 10.86 -4.45
N ARG A 99 10.94 10.64 -3.33
CA ARG A 99 12.34 10.18 -3.30
C ARG A 99 12.46 8.66 -3.44
N GLY A 100 13.67 8.22 -3.80
CA GLY A 100 14.04 6.84 -4.03
C GLY A 100 13.99 6.50 -5.51
N ALA A 101 15.06 5.97 -6.05
CA ALA A 101 15.10 5.36 -7.37
C ALA A 101 16.11 4.21 -7.28
N GLY A 102 15.78 3.07 -7.88
CA GLY A 102 16.79 2.03 -8.03
C GLY A 102 17.91 2.52 -8.95
N GLU A 103 19.15 2.24 -8.57
CA GLU A 103 20.34 2.46 -9.39
C GLU A 103 20.31 1.50 -10.58
N VAL A 104 20.47 2.05 -11.78
CA VAL A 104 20.56 1.27 -13.01
C VAL A 104 22.00 0.85 -13.18
N LEU A 105 22.21 -0.42 -13.47
CA LEU A 105 23.53 -0.98 -13.73
C LEU A 105 23.69 -1.24 -15.22
N SER A 106 24.91 -1.02 -15.73
CA SER A 106 25.27 -1.38 -17.11
C SER A 106 25.06 -2.88 -17.33
N ASP A 107 24.45 -3.22 -18.47
CA ASP A 107 24.19 -4.59 -18.90
C ASP A 107 23.29 -5.43 -17.97
N ARG A 108 22.52 -4.78 -17.09
CA ARG A 108 21.53 -5.45 -16.22
C ARG A 108 20.11 -4.96 -16.51
N GLY A 109 19.18 -5.91 -16.64
CA GLY A 109 17.74 -5.69 -16.77
C GLY A 109 17.05 -5.36 -15.44
N TYR A 110 17.79 -5.34 -14.33
CA TYR A 110 17.28 -5.04 -13.00
C TYR A 110 18.07 -3.92 -12.32
N LYS A 111 17.49 -3.36 -11.27
CA LYS A 111 18.06 -2.25 -10.51
C LYS A 111 18.59 -2.70 -9.16
N GLU A 112 19.53 -1.93 -8.62
CA GLU A 112 19.93 -2.02 -7.22
C GLU A 112 19.26 -0.93 -6.39
N TYR A 113 19.08 -1.19 -5.10
CA TYR A 113 18.31 -0.33 -4.24
C TYR A 113 19.09 -0.08 -2.96
N ARG A 114 19.29 1.19 -2.59
CA ARG A 114 19.90 1.56 -1.31
C ARG A 114 18.89 2.25 -0.41
N VAL A 115 18.95 1.96 0.89
CA VAL A 115 18.01 2.54 1.87
C VAL A 115 18.12 4.07 1.91
N GLY A 116 19.33 4.60 1.75
CA GLY A 116 19.63 6.04 1.76
C GLY A 116 18.91 6.86 0.67
N ASP A 117 18.48 6.23 -0.42
CA ASP A 117 17.83 6.92 -1.54
C ASP A 117 16.38 7.34 -1.21
N TYR A 118 15.78 6.72 -0.19
CA TYR A 118 14.38 6.92 0.19
C TYR A 118 14.20 8.03 1.22
N SER A 119 12.96 8.52 1.39
CA SER A 119 12.66 9.55 2.39
C SER A 119 12.94 9.08 3.82
N ASN A 120 13.37 9.99 4.70
CA ASN A 120 13.64 9.68 6.12
C ASN A 120 12.44 8.99 6.81
N TRP A 121 11.22 9.34 6.40
CA TRP A 121 10.01 8.71 6.92
C TRP A 121 9.93 7.22 6.56
N LEU A 122 10.25 6.86 5.31
CA LEU A 122 10.29 5.48 4.84
C LEU A 122 11.45 4.71 5.49
N GLN A 123 12.64 5.30 5.55
CA GLN A 123 13.81 4.68 6.20
C GLN A 123 13.51 4.30 7.66
N LYS A 124 12.78 5.16 8.40
CA LYS A 124 12.41 4.89 9.80
C LYS A 124 11.56 3.62 9.96
N ARG A 125 10.82 3.19 8.92
CA ARG A 125 10.00 1.96 8.95
C ARG A 125 10.84 0.68 8.99
N VAL A 126 12.03 0.68 8.40
CA VAL A 126 12.93 -0.48 8.34
C VAL A 126 14.11 -0.39 9.32
N SER A 127 14.27 0.75 9.99
CA SER A 127 15.36 1.00 10.94
C SER A 127 15.24 0.24 12.26
N ASN A 128 14.02 0.00 12.75
CA ASN A 128 13.80 -0.66 14.04
C ASN A 128 13.86 -2.18 13.89
N ALA A 129 14.82 -2.82 14.56
CA ALA A 129 15.06 -4.27 14.48
C ALA A 129 13.82 -5.11 14.78
N LYS A 130 13.09 -4.80 15.86
CA LYS A 130 11.88 -5.55 16.25
C LYS A 130 10.76 -5.45 15.21
N ASN A 131 10.62 -4.29 14.57
CA ASN A 131 9.65 -4.13 13.48
C ASN A 131 10.13 -4.85 12.22
N TRP A 132 11.43 -4.81 11.93
CA TRP A 132 12.01 -5.52 10.80
C TRP A 132 11.84 -7.03 10.93
N ASP A 133 12.01 -7.61 12.11
CA ASP A 133 11.83 -9.06 12.31
C ASP A 133 10.43 -9.52 11.90
N ARG A 134 9.38 -8.77 12.26
CA ARG A 134 8.01 -9.06 11.84
C ARG A 134 7.84 -8.99 10.32
N ILE A 135 8.36 -7.92 9.72
CA ILE A 135 8.31 -7.71 8.26
C ILE A 135 9.08 -8.81 7.53
N LYS A 136 10.26 -9.18 8.03
CA LYS A 136 11.09 -10.25 7.49
C LYS A 136 10.36 -11.59 7.53
N SER A 137 9.72 -11.93 8.65
CA SER A 137 8.88 -13.13 8.73
C SER A 137 7.79 -13.12 7.64
N CYS A 138 7.19 -11.97 7.36
CA CYS A 138 6.24 -11.82 6.24
C CYS A 138 6.89 -12.05 4.87
N LEU A 139 8.10 -11.52 4.64
CA LEU A 139 8.81 -11.69 3.38
C LEU A 139 9.21 -13.14 3.14
N ILE A 140 9.65 -13.85 4.18
CA ILE A 140 9.94 -15.29 4.11
C ILE A 140 8.66 -16.07 3.80
N TYR A 141 7.57 -15.81 4.54
CA TYR A 141 6.29 -16.49 4.34
C TYR A 141 5.67 -16.23 2.96
N SER A 142 5.86 -15.04 2.40
CA SER A 142 5.31 -14.66 1.09
C SER A 142 5.86 -15.49 -0.08
N ASN A 143 6.87 -16.36 0.14
CA ASN A 143 7.47 -17.23 -0.86
C ASN A 143 7.97 -16.49 -2.11
N VAL A 144 8.29 -15.19 -1.99
CA VAL A 144 8.80 -14.39 -3.11
C VAL A 144 10.12 -14.96 -3.62
N CYS A 145 11.03 -15.37 -2.73
CA CYS A 145 12.30 -15.95 -3.14
C CYS A 145 12.20 -17.42 -3.57
N SER A 146 11.25 -18.18 -3.01
CA SER A 146 10.96 -19.54 -3.48
C SER A 146 10.43 -19.54 -4.91
N SER A 147 9.41 -18.70 -5.19
CA SER A 147 8.86 -18.56 -6.55
C SER A 147 9.87 -17.98 -7.54
N PHE A 148 10.71 -17.04 -7.09
CA PHE A 148 11.87 -16.56 -7.86
C PHE A 148 12.85 -17.68 -8.19
N SER A 149 13.24 -18.50 -7.21
CA SER A 149 14.16 -19.62 -7.43
C SER A 149 13.62 -20.63 -8.45
N THR A 150 12.34 -20.97 -8.36
CA THR A 150 11.70 -21.90 -9.31
C THR A 150 11.58 -21.28 -10.71
N ARG A 151 11.19 -20.01 -10.79
CA ARG A 151 10.98 -19.31 -12.08
C ARG A 151 12.26 -19.17 -12.90
N TYR A 152 13.40 -19.02 -12.24
CA TYR A 152 14.69 -18.78 -12.89
C TYR A 152 15.66 -19.96 -12.75
N ALA A 153 15.17 -21.16 -12.41
CA ALA A 153 16.01 -22.32 -12.11
C ALA A 153 16.88 -22.77 -13.29
N SER A 154 16.39 -22.64 -14.52
CA SER A 154 17.07 -23.08 -15.75
C SER A 154 17.77 -21.95 -16.51
N VAL A 155 17.81 -20.74 -15.95
CA VAL A 155 18.33 -19.55 -16.63
C VAL A 155 19.83 -19.42 -16.38
N ASN A 156 20.59 -19.29 -17.47
CA ASN A 156 22.03 -19.07 -17.41
C ASN A 156 22.35 -17.63 -16.96
N VAL A 157 23.61 -17.35 -16.64
CA VAL A 157 24.01 -16.05 -16.08
C VAL A 157 23.73 -14.87 -17.01
N GLU A 158 23.95 -15.03 -18.32
CA GLU A 158 23.77 -13.95 -19.31
C GLU A 158 22.30 -13.57 -19.48
N GLU A 159 21.42 -14.57 -19.53
CA GLU A 159 19.98 -14.37 -19.59
C GLU A 159 19.43 -13.85 -18.25
N PHE A 160 19.97 -14.33 -17.13
CA PHE A 160 19.62 -13.84 -15.80
C PHE A 160 19.91 -12.33 -15.68
N TYR A 161 21.05 -11.87 -16.18
CA TYR A 161 21.41 -10.45 -16.19
C TYR A 161 20.46 -9.59 -17.00
N LYS A 162 19.84 -10.11 -18.05
CA LYS A 162 18.86 -9.39 -18.87
C LYS A 162 17.45 -9.42 -18.29
N THR A 163 17.22 -10.17 -17.22
CA THR A 163 15.89 -10.34 -16.63
C THR A 163 15.44 -9.08 -15.88
N ASN A 164 14.18 -8.68 -16.10
CA ASN A 164 13.54 -7.61 -15.34
C ASN A 164 13.06 -8.11 -13.97
N LEU A 165 13.88 -7.90 -12.95
CA LEU A 165 13.53 -8.24 -11.56
C LEU A 165 12.80 -7.10 -10.89
N ASN A 166 11.80 -7.44 -10.08
CA ASN A 166 11.19 -6.46 -9.19
C ASN A 166 12.11 -6.13 -8.00
N ALA A 167 11.79 -5.07 -7.26
CA ALA A 167 12.65 -4.58 -6.19
C ALA A 167 12.90 -5.60 -5.06
N LEU A 168 11.88 -6.41 -4.71
CA LEU A 168 12.01 -7.45 -3.69
C LEU A 168 12.86 -8.63 -4.19
N GLN A 169 12.70 -9.04 -5.44
CA GLN A 169 13.51 -10.08 -6.05
C GLN A 169 14.99 -9.68 -6.11
N SER A 170 15.27 -8.47 -6.60
CA SER A 170 16.64 -7.95 -6.68
C SER A 170 17.27 -7.69 -5.32
N GLY A 171 16.48 -7.23 -4.33
CA GLY A 171 17.00 -6.87 -3.01
C GLY A 171 17.10 -8.03 -2.01
N CYS A 172 16.20 -9.01 -2.07
CA CYS A 172 16.10 -10.07 -1.04
C CYS A 172 16.57 -11.45 -1.53
N CYS A 173 16.45 -11.75 -2.83
CA CYS A 173 16.61 -13.10 -3.35
C CYS A 173 17.94 -13.35 -4.07
N LYS A 174 18.77 -12.32 -4.24
CA LYS A 174 20.11 -12.41 -4.81
C LYS A 174 21.07 -11.49 -4.00
N PRO A 175 22.39 -11.69 -4.06
CA PRO A 175 23.35 -10.78 -3.46
C PRO A 175 23.43 -9.43 -4.22
N SER A 176 24.05 -8.43 -3.60
CA SER A 176 24.45 -7.20 -4.31
C SER A 176 25.53 -7.53 -5.35
N ASN A 177 25.55 -6.82 -6.47
CA ASN A 177 26.59 -6.96 -7.47
C ASN A 177 27.96 -6.44 -6.96
N ASP A 178 27.98 -5.55 -5.96
CA ASP A 178 29.22 -5.08 -5.30
C ASP A 178 30.03 -6.23 -4.69
N CYS A 179 29.36 -7.36 -4.38
CA CYS A 179 30.00 -8.54 -3.79
C CYS A 179 30.84 -9.34 -4.80
N ASN A 180 30.61 -9.16 -6.10
CA ASN A 180 31.29 -9.92 -7.16
C ASN A 180 31.28 -11.45 -6.93
N PHE A 181 30.15 -12.00 -6.46
CA PHE A 181 29.99 -13.44 -6.30
C PHE A 181 29.77 -14.13 -7.63
N THR A 182 30.17 -15.40 -7.71
CA THR A 182 30.02 -16.19 -8.94
C THR A 182 28.62 -16.81 -8.98
N TYR A 183 27.91 -16.61 -10.09
CA TYR A 183 26.58 -17.16 -10.31
C TYR A 183 26.64 -18.69 -10.41
N VAL A 184 25.82 -19.38 -9.61
CA VAL A 184 25.58 -20.83 -9.72
C VAL A 184 24.11 -21.09 -10.03
N GLY A 185 23.22 -20.26 -9.49
CA GLY A 185 21.80 -20.26 -9.76
C GLY A 185 21.13 -18.99 -9.23
N PRO A 186 19.79 -18.86 -9.35
CA PRO A 186 19.10 -17.61 -9.04
C PRO A 186 19.30 -17.16 -7.59
N THR A 187 19.22 -18.09 -6.65
CA THR A 187 19.38 -17.86 -5.20
C THR A 187 20.68 -18.47 -4.64
N ASN A 188 21.55 -19.02 -5.51
CA ASN A 188 22.76 -19.71 -5.09
C ASN A 188 23.99 -19.10 -5.78
N TRP A 189 24.90 -18.58 -4.97
CA TRP A 189 26.07 -17.84 -5.42
C TRP A 189 27.31 -18.27 -4.64
N THR A 190 28.43 -18.44 -5.32
CA THR A 190 29.71 -18.77 -4.69
C THR A 190 30.37 -17.49 -4.21
N LYS A 191 30.64 -17.40 -2.89
CA LYS A 191 31.33 -16.24 -2.32
C LYS A 191 32.77 -16.16 -2.83
N THR A 192 33.16 -14.98 -3.30
CA THR A 192 34.55 -14.67 -3.65
C THR A 192 35.29 -14.15 -2.43
N THR A 193 36.51 -14.61 -2.18
CA THR A 193 37.30 -14.19 -1.02
C THR A 193 37.88 -12.79 -1.20
N GLY A 194 37.60 -11.87 -0.26
CA GLY A 194 38.18 -10.53 -0.24
C GLY A 194 37.50 -9.61 0.78
N PRO A 195 38.07 -8.42 1.06
CA PRO A 195 37.39 -7.40 1.84
C PRO A 195 36.22 -6.84 1.04
N TYR A 196 35.01 -6.94 1.59
CA TYR A 196 33.82 -6.34 0.98
C TYR A 196 33.63 -4.92 1.50
N THR A 197 33.43 -3.96 0.59
CA THR A 197 33.01 -2.59 0.94
C THR A 197 31.52 -2.54 1.30
N ASN A 198 30.72 -3.42 0.70
CA ASN A 198 29.30 -3.55 0.98
C ASN A 198 29.05 -4.59 2.09
N GLU A 199 28.46 -4.13 3.20
CA GLU A 199 28.17 -4.96 4.37
C GLU A 199 27.24 -6.14 4.05
N ASP A 200 26.37 -6.01 3.04
CA ASP A 200 25.41 -7.04 2.66
C ASP A 200 26.10 -8.32 2.16
N CYS A 201 27.33 -8.24 1.66
CA CYS A 201 28.10 -9.39 1.20
C CYS A 201 28.45 -10.37 2.33
N ASN A 202 28.68 -9.83 3.54
CA ASN A 202 28.91 -10.65 4.73
C ASN A 202 27.62 -11.31 5.22
N VAL A 203 26.48 -10.61 5.07
CA VAL A 203 25.16 -11.04 5.55
C VAL A 203 24.52 -12.08 4.62
N TRP A 204 24.81 -12.05 3.33
CA TRP A 204 24.26 -12.99 2.33
C TRP A 204 24.58 -14.46 2.67
N ASP A 205 23.58 -15.34 2.46
CA ASP A 205 23.68 -16.78 2.67
C ASP A 205 22.78 -17.54 1.66
N ASN A 206 23.22 -18.67 1.12
CA ASN A 206 22.43 -19.45 0.14
C ASN A 206 21.30 -20.29 0.79
N ARG A 207 21.17 -20.29 2.13
CA ARG A 207 20.08 -20.97 2.84
C ARG A 207 18.71 -20.35 2.52
N PRO A 208 17.70 -21.13 2.10
CA PRO A 208 16.39 -20.60 1.67
C PRO A 208 15.65 -19.71 2.69
N GLY A 209 15.87 -19.92 3.99
CA GLY A 209 15.25 -19.13 5.07
C GLY A 209 16.02 -17.86 5.49
N THR A 210 17.24 -17.65 4.96
CA THR A 210 18.12 -16.54 5.35
C THR A 210 18.35 -15.58 4.20
N LEU A 211 18.79 -16.07 3.03
CA LEU A 211 19.06 -15.30 1.80
C LEU A 211 19.63 -13.90 2.11
N CYS A 212 19.13 -12.85 1.45
CA CYS A 212 19.44 -11.47 1.80
C CYS A 212 18.37 -10.83 2.70
N TYR A 213 17.56 -11.59 3.43
CA TYR A 213 16.46 -11.02 4.22
C TYR A 213 16.93 -10.09 5.36
N ASN A 214 18.20 -10.13 5.74
CA ASN A 214 18.80 -9.20 6.71
C ASN A 214 19.61 -8.06 6.06
N CYS A 215 19.77 -8.07 4.74
CA CYS A 215 20.54 -7.08 4.00
C CYS A 215 19.83 -5.72 3.94
N GLN A 216 20.62 -4.65 3.78
CA GLN A 216 20.13 -3.32 3.48
C GLN A 216 19.48 -3.26 2.10
N ALA A 217 19.99 -4.02 1.12
CA ALA A 217 19.37 -4.17 -0.20
C ALA A 217 17.93 -4.71 -0.11
N CYS A 218 17.64 -5.66 0.77
CA CYS A 218 16.29 -6.20 0.94
C CYS A 218 15.35 -5.19 1.62
N LYS A 219 15.85 -4.46 2.63
CA LYS A 219 15.13 -3.33 3.23
C LYS A 219 14.80 -2.27 2.19
N ALA A 220 15.77 -1.89 1.35
CA ALA A 220 15.58 -0.93 0.27
C ALA A 220 14.58 -1.43 -0.78
N GLY A 221 14.66 -2.71 -1.17
CA GLY A 221 13.71 -3.35 -2.07
C GLY A 221 12.27 -3.32 -1.54
N LEU A 222 12.09 -3.51 -0.22
CA LEU A 222 10.79 -3.33 0.42
C LEU A 222 10.33 -1.86 0.39
N LEU A 223 11.23 -0.90 0.65
CA LEU A 223 10.89 0.52 0.59
C LEU A 223 10.43 0.93 -0.82
N ASP A 224 11.06 0.40 -1.88
CA ASP A 224 10.62 0.64 -3.25
C ASP A 224 9.24 0.03 -3.53
N ASN A 225 9.03 -1.21 -3.09
CA ASN A 225 7.74 -1.88 -3.25
C ASN A 225 6.62 -1.14 -2.50
N LEU A 226 6.92 -0.65 -1.28
CA LEU A 226 6.00 0.15 -0.48
C LEU A 226 5.71 1.50 -1.14
N LYS A 227 6.75 2.18 -1.64
CA LYS A 227 6.62 3.43 -2.40
C LYS A 227 5.71 3.26 -3.62
N ASN A 228 5.92 2.21 -4.41
CA ASN A 228 5.11 1.93 -5.60
C ASN A 228 3.66 1.62 -5.22
N SER A 229 3.45 0.87 -4.13
CA SER A 229 2.12 0.59 -3.59
C SER A 229 1.42 1.88 -3.10
N TRP A 230 2.11 2.74 -2.36
CA TRP A 230 1.59 4.02 -1.90
C TRP A 230 1.24 4.96 -3.04
N LYS A 231 2.02 4.99 -4.13
CA LYS A 231 1.67 5.75 -5.34
C LYS A 231 0.39 5.22 -6.00
N LYS A 232 0.19 3.89 -6.04
CA LYS A 232 -1.06 3.30 -6.54
C LYS A 232 -2.25 3.70 -5.66
N VAL A 233 -2.09 3.58 -4.34
CA VAL A 233 -3.12 4.00 -3.36
C VAL A 233 -3.44 5.49 -3.49
N ALA A 234 -2.44 6.35 -3.62
CA ALA A 234 -2.64 7.79 -3.81
C ALA A 234 -3.43 8.10 -5.09
N LYS A 235 -3.14 7.41 -6.20
CA LYS A 235 -3.93 7.54 -7.45
C LYS A 235 -5.39 7.12 -7.26
N VAL A 236 -5.64 5.99 -6.60
CA VAL A 236 -7.01 5.56 -6.28
C VAL A 236 -7.71 6.57 -5.37
N ASN A 237 -6.99 7.12 -4.39
CA ASN A 237 -7.53 8.14 -3.49
C ASN A 237 -7.90 9.44 -4.21
N ILE A 238 -7.20 9.83 -5.28
CA ILE A 238 -7.59 10.99 -6.12
C ILE A 238 -8.96 10.75 -6.76
N VAL A 239 -9.19 9.56 -7.33
CA VAL A 239 -10.50 9.21 -7.92
C VAL A 239 -11.59 9.24 -6.85
N PHE A 240 -11.31 8.72 -5.67
CA PHE A 240 -12.23 8.75 -4.53
C PHE A 240 -12.54 10.18 -4.07
N LEU A 241 -11.54 11.07 -4.01
CA LEU A 241 -11.74 12.48 -3.67
C LEU A 241 -12.66 13.19 -4.66
N VAL A 242 -12.48 12.96 -5.97
CA VAL A 242 -13.38 13.52 -6.99
C VAL A 242 -14.82 13.07 -6.76
N PHE A 243 -15.01 11.78 -6.48
CA PHE A 243 -16.33 11.24 -6.14
C PHE A 243 -16.93 11.89 -4.88
N LEU A 244 -16.14 12.01 -3.79
CA LEU A 244 -16.59 12.66 -2.56
C LEU A 244 -16.98 14.14 -2.78
N ILE A 245 -16.25 14.87 -3.62
CA ILE A 245 -16.57 16.27 -3.95
C ILE A 245 -17.91 16.38 -4.68
N ILE A 246 -18.20 15.45 -5.61
CA ILE A 246 -19.50 15.41 -6.30
C ILE A 246 -20.62 15.14 -5.30
N VAL A 247 -20.48 14.13 -4.44
CA VAL A 247 -21.46 13.78 -3.41
C VAL A 247 -21.67 14.96 -2.44
N TYR A 248 -20.60 15.61 -2.01
CA TYR A 248 -20.65 16.79 -1.14
C TYR A 248 -21.37 17.96 -1.81
N SER A 249 -21.14 18.20 -3.10
CA SER A 249 -21.82 19.25 -3.86
C SER A 249 -23.33 18.99 -3.96
N VAL A 250 -23.73 17.74 -4.26
CA VAL A 250 -25.15 17.33 -4.28
C VAL A 250 -25.77 17.44 -2.89
N GLY A 251 -25.05 17.04 -1.84
CA GLY A 251 -25.48 17.17 -0.45
C GLY A 251 -25.68 18.63 -0.03
N CYS A 252 -24.78 19.53 -0.42
CA CYS A 252 -24.93 20.97 -0.18
C CYS A 252 -26.18 21.53 -0.88
N CYS A 253 -26.44 21.11 -2.12
CA CYS A 253 -27.66 21.47 -2.84
C CYS A 253 -28.92 20.96 -2.14
N ALA A 254 -28.92 19.70 -1.68
CA ALA A 254 -30.00 19.10 -0.90
C ALA A 254 -30.26 19.88 0.40
N PHE A 255 -29.19 20.23 1.13
CA PHE A 255 -29.28 20.98 2.38
C PHE A 255 -29.85 22.39 2.19
N ARG A 256 -29.35 23.13 1.19
CA ARG A 256 -29.86 24.47 0.86
C ARG A 256 -31.35 24.44 0.50
N ASN A 257 -31.79 23.41 -0.23
CA ASN A 257 -33.19 23.25 -0.60
C ASN A 257 -34.09 22.92 0.60
N ASN A 258 -33.64 22.03 1.50
CA ASN A 258 -34.39 21.70 2.72
C ASN A 258 -34.51 22.93 3.64
N ARG A 259 -33.45 23.73 3.78
CA ARG A 259 -33.49 24.95 4.61
C ARG A 259 -34.46 26.00 4.07
N LYS A 260 -34.49 26.26 2.76
CA LYS A 260 -35.46 27.18 2.13
C LYS A 260 -36.90 26.79 2.40
N ARG A 261 -37.19 25.49 2.48
CA ARG A 261 -38.53 24.95 2.72
C ARG A 261 -38.94 24.91 4.20
N SER A 262 -38.00 25.10 5.12
CA SER A 262 -38.31 25.23 6.54
C SER A 262 -38.68 26.67 6.93
N TYR A 263 -38.40 27.65 6.06
CA TYR A 263 -38.74 29.06 6.25
C TYR A 263 -40.09 29.45 5.62
N TYR A 264 -40.64 28.63 4.73
CA TYR A 264 -41.97 28.75 4.13
C TYR A 264 -42.88 27.69 4.72
#